data_AF-A0A2J4PJY5-F1
#
_entry.id   AF-A0A2J4PJY5-F1
#
_cell.length_a   1.000
_cell.length_b   1.000
_cell.length_c   1.000
_cell.angle_alpha   90.00
_cell.angle_beta   90.00
_cell.angle_gamma   90.00
#
_symmetry.space_group_name_H-M   'P 1'
#
loop_
_entity.id
_entity.type
_entity.pdbx_description
1 polymer ?
#
loop_
_entity_poly.entity_id
_entity_poly.type
_entity_poly.pdbx_seq_one_letter_code
_entity_poly.pdbx_strand_id
1 'polypeptide(L)'
;MVFGTFASGATQATNWTRLANSSRTAIVASMSSFLIGNGLMIIAGAWCAIVYQQADIVEVLILQGLSVAAVVMLCLNLLTIQGPTIYNVSAAACHLLRSERRRTLTVVAAGVGILLAIGGMYEMLIPFLVLLGSIIPPIGGVILADYWFYRGGRYPLLHTARLPRFNWLGLGAYAVGAAVAYLSPWIAPLVGITVSALVYIALTRLSKRQPAADSVAEQ
;
A
#
# COMPACT_ATOMS: atom_id res chain seq x y z
N MET A 1 -3.77 4.88 13.55
CA MET A 1 -2.46 4.30 13.15
C MET A 1 -2.60 2.91 12.52
N VAL A 2 -3.22 1.93 13.21
CA VAL A 2 -3.36 0.54 12.74
C VAL A 2 -3.92 0.40 11.31
N PHE A 3 -5.02 1.10 10.99
CA PHE A 3 -5.62 1.06 9.65
C PHE A 3 -4.69 1.57 8.53
N GLY A 4 -3.82 2.55 8.80
CA GLY A 4 -2.91 3.12 7.82
C GLY A 4 -1.80 2.14 7.43
N THR A 5 -1.23 1.44 8.41
CA THR A 5 -0.24 0.39 8.20
C THR A 5 -0.81 -0.75 7.36
N PHE A 6 -2.04 -1.18 7.66
CA PHE A 6 -2.69 -2.25 6.90
C PHE A 6 -3.12 -1.83 5.51
N ALA A 7 -3.54 -0.58 5.31
CA ALA A 7 -3.85 -0.08 3.98
C ALA A 7 -2.62 -0.11 3.05
N SER A 8 -1.45 0.29 3.56
CA SER A 8 -0.19 0.16 2.82
C SER A 8 0.10 -1.29 2.45
N GLY A 9 0.04 -2.22 3.42
CA GLY A 9 0.24 -3.64 3.18
C GLY A 9 -0.75 -4.23 2.17
N ALA A 10 -2.03 -3.83 2.22
CA ALA A 10 -3.07 -4.30 1.31
C ALA A 10 -2.80 -3.92 -0.15
N THR A 11 -2.25 -2.73 -0.41
CA THR A 11 -1.88 -2.36 -1.80
C THR A 11 -0.73 -3.21 -2.35
N GLN A 12 0.20 -3.64 -1.49
CA GLN A 12 1.30 -4.52 -1.86
C GLN A 12 0.88 -5.99 -2.01
N ALA A 13 -0.27 -6.39 -1.45
CA ALA A 13 -0.78 -7.76 -1.57
C ALA A 13 -0.93 -8.20 -3.03
N THR A 14 -1.23 -7.26 -3.93
CA THR A 14 -1.32 -7.50 -5.38
C THR A 14 -0.04 -8.08 -5.99
N ASN A 15 1.11 -7.76 -5.41
CA ASN A 15 2.41 -8.25 -5.87
C ASN A 15 2.53 -9.78 -5.72
N TRP A 16 1.91 -10.33 -4.68
CA TRP A 16 1.91 -11.76 -4.36
C TRP A 16 0.67 -12.48 -4.91
N THR A 17 -0.51 -11.85 -4.87
CA THR A 17 -1.75 -12.48 -5.37
C THR A 17 -1.74 -12.68 -6.89
N ARG A 18 -0.89 -11.96 -7.63
CA ARG A 18 -0.61 -12.22 -9.06
C ARG A 18 -0.20 -13.67 -9.35
N LEU A 19 0.45 -14.34 -8.39
CA LEU A 19 0.91 -15.72 -8.55
C LEU A 19 -0.18 -16.76 -8.19
N ALA A 20 -1.36 -16.32 -7.77
CA ALA A 20 -2.45 -17.22 -7.42
C ALA A 20 -3.18 -17.74 -8.66
N ASN A 21 -3.54 -19.02 -8.65
CA ASN A 21 -4.26 -19.69 -9.74
C ASN A 21 -5.71 -19.22 -9.91
N SER A 22 -6.30 -18.60 -8.88
CA SER A 22 -7.69 -18.11 -8.90
C SER A 22 -7.92 -16.99 -7.88
N SER A 23 -8.84 -16.07 -8.21
CA SER A 23 -9.24 -14.96 -7.32
C SER A 23 -9.79 -15.45 -5.98
N ARG A 24 -10.54 -16.56 -5.96
CA ARG A 24 -11.06 -17.13 -4.70
C ARG A 24 -9.94 -17.62 -3.80
N THR A 25 -8.95 -18.31 -4.38
CA THR A 25 -7.77 -18.79 -3.65
C THR A 25 -6.95 -17.62 -3.11
N ALA A 26 -6.77 -16.56 -3.91
CA ALA A 26 -6.06 -15.36 -3.47
C ALA A 26 -6.74 -14.69 -2.27
N ILE A 27 -8.07 -14.57 -2.28
CA ILE A 27 -8.83 -13.96 -1.18
C ILE A 27 -8.73 -14.82 0.08
N VAL A 28 -9.05 -16.12 -0.04
CA VAL A 28 -9.07 -17.02 1.13
C VAL A 28 -7.67 -17.14 1.75
N ALA A 29 -6.62 -17.30 0.93
CA ALA A 29 -5.26 -17.36 1.43
C ALA A 29 -4.82 -16.05 2.08
N SER A 30 -5.12 -14.90 1.48
CA SER A 30 -4.76 -13.60 2.06
C SER A 30 -5.50 -13.36 3.38
N MET A 31 -6.79 -13.68 3.46
CA MET A 31 -7.58 -13.52 4.67
C MET A 31 -7.13 -14.48 5.78
N SER A 32 -6.89 -15.75 5.46
CA SER A 32 -6.45 -16.73 6.46
C SER A 32 -5.06 -16.41 6.97
N SER A 33 -4.10 -16.10 6.08
CA SER A 33 -2.75 -15.69 6.48
C SER A 33 -2.76 -14.39 7.28
N PHE A 34 -3.58 -13.41 6.90
CA PHE A 34 -3.70 -12.16 7.64
C PHE A 34 -4.25 -12.38 9.05
N LEU A 35 -5.36 -13.11 9.16
CA LEU A 35 -6.04 -13.34 10.44
C LEU A 35 -5.19 -14.18 11.39
N ILE A 36 -4.62 -15.28 10.88
CA ILE A 36 -3.79 -16.19 11.68
C ILE A 36 -2.48 -15.50 12.05
N GLY A 37 -1.79 -14.89 11.07
CA GLY A 37 -0.50 -14.23 11.29
C GLY A 37 -0.61 -13.05 12.26
N ASN A 38 -1.50 -12.09 11.98
CA ASN A 38 -1.68 -10.95 12.88
C ASN A 38 -2.30 -11.37 14.21
N GLY A 39 -3.23 -12.31 14.21
CA GLY A 39 -3.85 -12.82 15.43
C GLY A 39 -2.81 -13.40 16.39
N LEU A 40 -1.93 -14.28 15.88
CA LEU A 40 -0.84 -14.84 16.69
C LEU A 40 0.12 -13.77 17.19
N MET A 41 0.50 -12.80 16.34
CA MET A 41 1.38 -11.70 16.74
C MET A 41 0.76 -10.83 17.86
N ILE A 42 -0.53 -10.50 17.74
CA ILE A 42 -1.25 -9.69 18.75
C ILE A 42 -1.38 -10.46 20.05
N ILE A 43 -1.75 -11.75 20.00
CA ILE A 43 -1.89 -12.58 21.20
C ILE A 43 -0.54 -12.74 21.91
N ALA A 44 0.54 -13.02 21.16
CA ALA A 44 1.88 -13.15 21.73
C ALA A 44 2.36 -11.83 22.37
N GLY A 45 2.16 -10.70 21.70
CA GLY A 45 2.50 -9.38 22.24
C GLY A 45 1.68 -9.01 23.48
N ALA A 46 0.37 -9.31 23.49
CA ALA A 46 -0.49 -9.08 24.65
C ALA A 46 -0.09 -9.95 25.85
N TRP A 47 0.26 -11.22 25.61
CA TRP A 47 0.77 -12.12 26.64
C TRP A 47 2.08 -11.59 27.26
N CYS A 48 3.02 -11.17 26.40
CA CYS A 48 4.27 -10.54 26.81
C CYS A 48 4.01 -9.28 27.66
N ALA A 49 3.10 -8.42 27.23
CA ALA A 49 2.76 -7.19 27.94
C ALA A 49 2.14 -7.45 29.31
N ILE A 50 1.30 -8.48 29.46
CA ILE A 50 0.70 -8.82 30.76
C ILE A 50 1.75 -9.35 31.74
N VAL A 51 2.60 -10.29 31.29
CA VAL A 51 3.54 -11.00 32.17
C VAL A 51 4.80 -10.18 32.47
N TYR A 52 5.37 -9.54 31.44
CA TYR A 52 6.66 -8.86 31.52
C TYR A 52 6.56 -7.34 31.49
N GLN A 53 5.33 -6.78 31.39
CA GLN A 53 5.08 -5.34 31.23
C GLN A 53 5.73 -4.72 29.98
N GLN A 54 6.12 -5.56 29.02
CA GLN A 54 6.74 -5.15 27.75
C GLN A 54 6.04 -5.80 26.57
N ALA A 55 5.73 -5.00 25.55
CA ALA A 55 5.09 -5.48 24.33
C ALA A 55 6.12 -6.00 23.29
N ASP A 56 7.39 -5.62 23.42
CA ASP A 56 8.46 -6.06 22.53
C ASP A 56 9.04 -7.40 23.00
N ILE A 57 8.91 -8.42 22.15
CA ILE A 57 9.43 -9.77 22.40
C ILE A 57 10.96 -9.75 22.56
N VAL A 58 11.67 -8.84 21.89
CA VAL A 58 13.12 -8.69 22.01
C VAL A 58 13.49 -8.25 23.42
N GLU A 59 12.76 -7.29 23.98
CA GLU A 59 12.98 -6.82 25.35
C GLU A 59 12.64 -7.90 26.38
N VAL A 60 11.56 -8.66 26.14
CA VAL A 60 11.21 -9.82 26.98
C VAL A 60 12.32 -10.87 27.01
N LEU A 61 12.93 -11.19 25.86
CA LEU A 61 14.04 -12.13 25.79
C LEU A 61 15.28 -11.63 26.54
N ILE A 62 15.55 -10.32 26.52
CA ILE A 62 16.64 -9.71 27.29
C ILE A 62 16.36 -9.83 28.80
N LEU A 63 15.12 -9.55 29.23
CA LEU A 63 14.71 -9.68 30.64
C LEU A 63 14.83 -11.13 31.16
N GLN A 64 14.66 -12.12 30.29
CA GLN A 64 14.82 -13.54 30.60
C GLN A 64 16.29 -14.00 30.63
N GLY A 65 17.26 -13.12 30.35
CA GLY A 65 18.69 -13.46 30.27
C GLY A 65 19.11 -14.11 28.95
N LEU A 66 18.24 -14.11 27.93
CA LEU A 66 18.48 -14.69 26.60
C LEU A 66 18.95 -13.62 25.59
N SER A 67 19.83 -12.72 26.01
CA SER A 67 20.25 -11.54 25.24
C SER A 67 20.83 -11.88 23.86
N VAL A 68 21.57 -12.99 23.75
CA VAL A 68 22.11 -13.46 22.47
C VAL A 68 20.99 -13.88 21.51
N ALA A 69 20.00 -14.62 22.01
CA ALA A 69 18.85 -15.02 21.20
C ALA A 69 18.00 -13.82 20.79
N ALA A 70 17.86 -12.81 21.66
CA ALA A 70 17.15 -11.56 21.37
C ALA A 70 17.77 -10.81 20.19
N VAL A 71 19.10 -10.65 20.18
CA VAL A 71 19.82 -9.99 19.08
C VAL A 71 19.70 -10.78 17.78
N VAL A 72 19.86 -12.11 17.83
CA VAL A 72 19.71 -12.97 16.65
C VAL A 72 18.30 -12.87 16.08
N MET A 73 17.27 -12.94 16.93
CA MET A 73 15.88 -12.78 16.53
C MET A 73 15.62 -11.42 15.89
N LEU A 74 16.10 -10.33 16.50
CA LEU A 74 15.96 -8.98 15.97
C LEU A 74 16.62 -8.85 14.59
N CYS A 75 17.85 -9.36 14.44
CA CYS A 75 18.55 -9.38 13.17
C CYS A 75 17.77 -10.16 12.10
N LEU A 76 17.27 -11.36 12.42
CA LEU A 76 16.49 -12.17 11.49
C LEU A 76 15.17 -11.49 11.09
N ASN A 77 14.49 -10.85 12.04
CA ASN A 77 13.28 -10.08 11.77
C ASN A 77 13.56 -8.91 10.81
N LEU A 78 14.62 -8.14 11.08
CA LEU A 78 15.03 -7.03 10.21
C LEU A 78 15.45 -7.51 8.80
N LEU A 79 16.19 -8.62 8.70
CA LEU A 79 16.64 -9.15 7.41
C LEU A 79 15.49 -9.70 6.55
N THR A 80 14.53 -10.38 7.18
CA THR A 80 13.40 -11.00 6.46
C THR A 80 12.44 -9.96 5.86
N ILE A 81 12.25 -8.81 6.51
CA ILE A 81 11.35 -7.75 6.05
C ILE A 81 12.02 -6.79 5.05
N GLN A 82 13.33 -6.52 5.21
CA GLN A 82 14.04 -5.54 4.37
C GLN A 82 14.15 -5.97 2.90
N GLY A 83 14.38 -7.26 2.61
CA GLY A 83 14.55 -7.76 1.25
C GLY A 83 13.34 -7.50 0.34
N PRO A 84 12.13 -7.92 0.71
CA PRO A 84 10.91 -7.62 -0.05
C PRO A 84 10.61 -6.11 -0.14
N THR A 85 10.90 -5.35 0.92
CA THR A 85 10.65 -3.90 0.95
C THR A 85 11.50 -3.17 -0.09
N ILE A 86 12.81 -3.45 -0.12
CA ILE A 86 13.71 -2.81 -1.08
C ILE A 86 13.44 -3.30 -2.51
N TYR A 87 13.00 -4.55 -2.67
CA TYR A 87 12.53 -5.08 -3.95
C TYR A 87 11.39 -4.21 -4.50
N ASN A 88 10.34 -3.97 -3.70
CA ASN A 88 9.14 -3.26 -4.12
C ASN A 88 9.43 -1.79 -4.45
N VAL A 89 10.23 -1.11 -3.62
CA VAL A 89 10.67 0.27 -3.88
C VAL A 89 11.48 0.36 -5.17
N SER A 90 12.43 -0.57 -5.38
CA SER A 90 13.25 -0.58 -6.60
C SER A 90 12.44 -0.84 -7.85
N ALA A 91 11.47 -1.76 -7.79
CA ALA A 91 10.57 -2.05 -8.90
C ALA A 91 9.69 -0.84 -9.24
N ALA A 92 9.15 -0.16 -8.24
CA ALA A 92 8.41 1.09 -8.44
C ALA A 92 9.27 2.19 -9.10
N ALA A 93 10.53 2.33 -8.66
CA ALA A 93 11.48 3.26 -9.27
C ALA A 93 11.83 2.90 -10.73
N CYS A 94 11.99 1.61 -11.06
CA CYS A 94 12.20 1.14 -12.43
C CYS A 94 11.03 1.55 -13.34
N HIS A 95 9.79 1.36 -12.87
CA HIS A 95 8.59 1.73 -13.63
C HIS A 95 8.45 3.25 -13.79
N LEU A 96 8.79 4.03 -12.77
CA LEU A 96 8.73 5.49 -12.82
C LEU A 96 9.76 6.08 -13.79
N LEU A 97 11.00 5.58 -13.74
CA LEU A 97 12.12 6.07 -14.56
C LEU A 97 12.23 5.37 -15.92
N ARG A 98 11.36 4.40 -16.20
CA ARG A 98 11.40 3.53 -17.39
C ARG A 98 12.81 2.95 -17.62
N SER A 99 13.42 2.48 -16.54
CA SER A 99 14.80 1.98 -16.54
C SER A 99 14.86 0.53 -16.09
N GLU A 100 15.60 -0.28 -16.85
CA GLU A 100 15.88 -1.69 -16.53
C GLU A 100 16.99 -1.84 -15.45
N ARG A 101 17.64 -0.74 -15.05
CA ARG A 101 18.80 -0.75 -14.12
C ARG A 101 18.39 -0.91 -12.65
N ARG A 102 17.76 -2.04 -12.34
CA ARG A 102 17.21 -2.34 -11.03
C ARG A 102 18.24 -2.30 -9.90
N ARG A 103 19.44 -2.84 -10.14
CA ARG A 103 20.54 -2.86 -9.15
C ARG A 103 20.94 -1.45 -8.70
N THR A 104 21.05 -0.52 -9.64
CA THR A 104 21.40 0.88 -9.36
C THR A 104 20.30 1.54 -8.53
N LEU A 105 19.03 1.31 -8.89
CA LEU A 105 17.88 1.88 -8.18
C LEU A 105 17.74 1.32 -6.76
N THR A 106 18.08 0.05 -6.55
CA THR A 106 18.15 -0.55 -5.21
C THR A 106 19.20 0.15 -4.34
N VAL A 107 20.41 0.37 -4.86
CA VAL A 107 21.49 1.03 -4.11
C VAL A 107 21.14 2.48 -3.81
N VAL A 108 20.56 3.21 -4.77
CA VAL A 108 20.10 4.58 -4.56
C VAL A 108 18.99 4.65 -3.52
N ALA A 109 17.99 3.76 -3.60
CA ALA A 109 16.90 3.71 -2.63
C ALA A 109 17.41 3.36 -1.21
N ALA A 110 18.38 2.44 -1.09
CA ALA A 110 19.05 2.15 0.19
C ALA A 110 19.77 3.39 0.73
N GLY A 111 20.52 4.09 -0.12
CA GLY A 111 21.23 5.32 0.26
C GLY A 111 20.28 6.40 0.75
N VAL A 112 19.17 6.64 0.05
CA VAL A 112 18.13 7.60 0.47
C VAL A 112 17.52 7.19 1.81
N GLY A 113 17.22 5.90 2.00
CA GLY A 113 16.70 5.38 3.27
C GLY A 113 17.65 5.61 4.44
N ILE A 114 18.95 5.37 4.24
CA ILE A 114 19.99 5.61 5.26
C ILE A 114 20.09 7.11 5.59
N LEU A 115 20.08 7.98 4.59
CA LEU A 115 20.12 9.42 4.79
C LEU A 115 18.89 9.93 5.57
N LEU A 116 17.70 9.42 5.24
CA LEU A 116 16.48 9.74 5.99
C LEU A 116 16.51 9.20 7.43
N ALA A 117 17.07 8.01 7.63
CA ALA A 117 17.27 7.44 8.97
C ALA A 117 18.20 8.30 9.82
N ILE A 118 19.32 8.76 9.26
CA ILE A 118 20.24 9.71 9.91
C ILE A 118 19.55 11.05 10.17
N GLY A 119 18.66 11.48 9.26
CA GLY A 119 17.86 12.69 9.39
C GLY A 119 16.77 12.64 10.47
N GLY A 120 16.71 11.59 11.29
CA GLY A 120 15.79 11.52 12.43
C GLY A 120 14.36 11.12 12.07
N MET A 121 14.17 10.36 10.98
CA MET A 121 12.84 9.92 10.54
C MET A 121 12.04 9.13 11.60
N TYR A 122 12.71 8.60 12.63
CA TYR A 122 12.07 8.01 13.81
C TYR A 122 11.14 8.99 14.54
N GLU A 123 11.54 10.24 14.74
CA GLU A 123 10.71 11.28 15.37
C GLU A 123 9.49 11.63 14.50
N MET A 124 9.61 11.48 13.18
CA MET A 124 8.55 11.72 12.21
C MET A 124 7.72 10.46 11.89
N LEU A 125 7.94 9.33 12.58
CA LEU A 125 7.26 8.08 12.27
C LEU A 125 5.74 8.20 12.37
N ILE A 126 5.24 8.79 13.46
CA ILE A 126 3.80 8.96 13.69
C ILE A 126 3.15 9.82 12.57
N PRO A 127 3.60 11.06 12.30
CA PRO A 127 3.02 11.86 11.23
C PRO A 127 3.19 11.22 9.85
N PHE A 128 4.29 10.50 9.60
CA PHE A 128 4.50 9.75 8.37
C PHE A 128 3.47 8.61 8.20
N LEU A 129 3.17 7.85 9.26
CA LEU A 129 2.15 6.80 9.22
C LEU A 129 0.73 7.35 9.02
N VAL A 130 0.43 8.52 9.59
CA VAL A 130 -0.83 9.23 9.34
C VAL A 130 -0.93 9.66 7.88
N LEU A 131 0.13 10.25 7.34
CA LEU A 131 0.21 10.67 5.94
C LEU A 131 0.01 9.48 5.00
N LEU A 132 0.76 8.39 5.19
CA LEU A 132 0.60 7.14 4.43
C LEU A 132 -0.84 6.60 4.49
N GLY A 133 -1.44 6.62 5.68
CA GLY A 133 -2.83 6.21 5.90
C GLY A 133 -3.86 7.11 5.22
N SER A 134 -3.52 8.35 4.88
CA SER A 134 -4.41 9.26 4.15
C SER A 134 -4.25 9.16 2.62
N ILE A 135 -3.02 8.91 2.15
CA ILE A 135 -2.66 8.96 0.73
C ILE A 135 -2.89 7.62 0.03
N ILE A 136 -2.55 6.50 0.67
CA ILE A 136 -2.61 5.18 0.01
C ILE A 136 -4.05 4.71 -0.23
N PRO A 137 -4.99 4.80 0.73
CA PRO A 137 -6.34 4.26 0.56
C PRO A 137 -7.16 4.87 -0.60
N PRO A 138 -7.12 6.20 -0.85
CA PRO A 138 -7.78 6.80 -2.02
C PRO A 138 -7.44 6.13 -3.35
N ILE A 139 -6.20 5.67 -3.55
CA ILE A 139 -5.78 4.95 -4.77
C ILE A 139 -6.61 3.68 -4.95
N GLY A 140 -6.76 2.90 -3.86
CA GLY A 140 -7.59 1.71 -3.83
C GLY A 140 -9.05 2.00 -4.17
N GLY A 141 -9.59 3.12 -3.67
CA GLY A 141 -10.96 3.57 -3.97
C GLY A 141 -11.19 3.88 -5.45
N VAL A 142 -10.26 4.58 -6.10
CA VAL A 142 -10.35 4.86 -7.55
C VAL A 142 -10.26 3.58 -8.38
N ILE A 143 -9.34 2.68 -8.03
CA ILE A 143 -9.18 1.39 -8.73
C ILE A 143 -10.44 0.52 -8.58
N LEU A 144 -11.01 0.45 -7.38
CA LEU A 144 -12.23 -0.32 -7.12
C LEU A 144 -13.43 0.25 -7.90
N ALA A 145 -13.56 1.58 -7.94
CA ALA A 145 -14.59 2.25 -8.69
C ALA A 145 -14.45 2.02 -10.21
N ASP A 146 -13.22 2.07 -10.76
CA ASP A 146 -12.99 1.75 -12.17
C ASP A 146 -13.33 0.30 -12.50
N TYR A 147 -12.88 -0.63 -11.65
CA TYR A 147 -13.11 -2.06 -11.85
C TYR A 147 -14.60 -2.43 -11.84
N TRP A 148 -15.33 -1.99 -10.81
CA TRP A 148 -16.72 -2.42 -10.60
C TRP A 148 -17.73 -1.58 -11.37
N PHE A 149 -17.58 -0.24 -11.39
CA PHE A 149 -18.58 0.66 -11.99
C PHE A 149 -18.29 1.01 -13.44
N TYR A 150 -17.01 1.20 -13.82
CA TYR A 150 -16.69 1.60 -15.19
C TYR A 150 -16.57 0.39 -16.12
N ARG A 151 -15.89 -0.67 -15.67
CA ARG A 151 -15.60 -1.87 -16.49
C ARG A 151 -16.45 -3.09 -16.16
N GLY A 152 -17.35 -3.01 -15.17
CA GLY A 152 -18.29 -4.08 -14.83
C GLY A 152 -17.62 -5.41 -14.48
N GLY A 153 -16.42 -5.37 -13.92
CA GLY A 153 -15.66 -6.57 -13.52
C GLY A 153 -14.94 -7.31 -14.65
N ARG A 154 -14.86 -6.74 -15.87
CA ARG A 154 -14.13 -7.35 -17.00
C ARG A 154 -12.96 -6.46 -17.42
N TYR A 155 -11.76 -6.80 -16.95
CA TYR A 155 -10.54 -6.21 -17.51
C TYR A 155 -10.13 -6.98 -18.77
N PRO A 156 -9.87 -6.29 -19.91
CA PRO A 156 -9.24 -6.93 -21.05
C PRO A 156 -7.84 -7.40 -20.67
N LEU A 157 -7.38 -8.49 -21.30
CA LEU A 157 -6.02 -9.01 -21.14
C LEU A 157 -5.00 -7.89 -21.39
N LEU A 158 -3.91 -7.85 -20.60
CA LEU A 158 -2.87 -6.82 -20.67
C LEU A 158 -2.34 -6.57 -22.11
N HIS A 159 -2.39 -7.60 -22.96
CA HIS A 159 -1.92 -7.56 -24.34
C HIS A 159 -2.84 -6.81 -25.31
N THR A 160 -4.12 -6.60 -24.97
CA THR A 160 -5.12 -5.91 -25.82
C THR A 160 -5.60 -4.59 -25.22
N ALA A 161 -5.16 -4.23 -24.02
CA ALA A 161 -5.57 -3.01 -23.35
C ALA A 161 -4.82 -1.79 -23.89
N ARG A 162 -5.48 -0.96 -24.71
CA ARG A 162 -5.03 0.41 -24.99
C ARG A 162 -5.38 1.30 -23.79
N LEU A 163 -4.45 1.41 -22.85
CA LEU A 163 -4.58 2.34 -21.73
C LEU A 163 -4.06 3.72 -22.15
N PRO A 164 -4.83 4.82 -21.94
CA PRO A 164 -4.30 6.16 -22.12
C PRO A 164 -3.09 6.38 -21.19
N ARG A 165 -2.10 7.14 -21.66
CA ARG A 165 -0.84 7.38 -20.92
C ARG A 165 -1.07 7.98 -19.53
N PHE A 166 -2.12 8.79 -19.37
CA PHE A 166 -2.55 9.36 -18.08
C PHE A 166 -4.08 9.37 -18.01
N ASN A 167 -4.65 8.74 -16.98
CA ASN A 167 -6.06 8.90 -16.65
C ASN A 167 -6.23 10.11 -15.73
N TRP A 168 -6.30 11.31 -16.32
CA TRP A 168 -6.44 12.58 -15.59
C TRP A 168 -7.68 12.62 -14.70
N LEU A 169 -8.77 11.94 -15.09
CA LEU A 169 -10.00 11.81 -14.28
C LEU A 169 -9.73 10.98 -13.02
N GLY A 170 -8.97 9.89 -13.14
CA GLY A 170 -8.53 9.07 -12.00
C GLY A 170 -7.56 9.81 -11.09
N LEU A 171 -6.60 10.54 -11.66
CA LEU A 171 -5.62 11.34 -10.92
C LEU A 171 -6.31 12.48 -10.15
N GLY A 172 -7.30 13.13 -10.76
CA GLY A 172 -8.11 14.18 -10.13
C GLY A 172 -8.97 13.64 -9.00
N ALA A 173 -9.66 12.51 -9.21
CA ALA A 173 -10.44 11.85 -8.14
C ALA A 173 -9.57 11.41 -6.96
N TYR A 174 -8.36 10.93 -7.25
CA TYR A 174 -7.36 10.60 -6.24
C TYR A 174 -6.91 11.84 -5.46
N ALA A 175 -6.55 12.93 -6.13
CA ALA A 175 -6.09 14.16 -5.49
C ALA A 175 -7.16 14.75 -4.57
N VAL A 176 -8.41 14.78 -5.02
CA VAL A 176 -9.56 15.22 -4.20
C VAL A 176 -9.78 14.27 -3.02
N GLY A 177 -9.74 12.96 -3.23
CA GLY A 177 -9.87 11.96 -2.17
C GLY A 177 -8.77 12.06 -1.11
N ALA A 178 -7.52 12.28 -1.52
CA ALA A 178 -6.39 12.45 -0.61
C ALA A 178 -6.47 13.77 0.18
N ALA A 179 -6.86 14.87 -0.46
CA ALA A 179 -7.05 16.16 0.20
C ALA A 179 -8.17 16.09 1.25
N VAL A 180 -9.32 15.49 0.90
CA VAL A 180 -10.44 15.32 1.83
C VAL A 180 -10.11 14.33 2.95
N ALA A 181 -9.34 13.27 2.67
CA ALA A 181 -8.85 12.34 3.69
C ALA A 181 -7.91 13.01 4.69
N TYR A 182 -7.07 13.95 4.22
CA TYR A 182 -6.13 14.68 5.08
C TYR A 182 -6.83 15.76 5.94
N LEU A 183 -7.85 16.42 5.39
CA LEU A 183 -8.60 17.49 6.06
C LEU A 183 -9.74 16.97 6.96
N SER A 184 -10.15 15.71 6.80
CA SER A 184 -11.28 15.16 7.54
C SER A 184 -10.89 14.71 8.95
N PRO A 185 -11.68 15.05 9.99
CA PRO A 185 -11.47 14.55 11.36
C PRO A 185 -11.79 13.06 11.54
N TRP A 186 -12.44 12.44 10.55
CA TRP A 186 -12.86 11.05 10.59
C TRP A 186 -11.73 10.10 10.18
N ILE A 187 -11.99 8.79 10.23
CA ILE A 187 -11.01 7.75 9.87
C ILE A 187 -10.53 7.98 8.44
N ALA A 188 -9.36 8.62 8.30
CA ALA A 188 -8.81 9.11 7.03
C ALA A 188 -8.81 8.06 5.91
N PRO A 189 -8.46 6.77 6.15
CA PRO A 189 -8.57 5.74 5.14
C PRO A 189 -9.98 5.53 4.57
N LEU A 190 -11.01 5.58 5.42
CA LEU A 190 -12.39 5.26 5.05
C LEU A 190 -13.01 6.40 4.23
N VAL A 191 -12.75 7.63 4.66
CA VAL A 191 -13.13 8.85 3.93
C VAL A 191 -12.39 8.91 2.59
N GLY A 192 -11.08 8.60 2.59
CA GLY A 192 -10.28 8.62 1.37
C GLY A 192 -10.79 7.66 0.31
N ILE A 193 -11.10 6.40 0.68
CA ILE A 193 -11.65 5.40 -0.24
C ILE A 193 -13.03 5.82 -0.77
N THR A 194 -13.93 6.26 0.11
CA THR A 194 -15.32 6.58 -0.27
C THR A 194 -15.38 7.82 -1.15
N VAL A 195 -14.68 8.89 -0.78
CA VAL A 195 -14.63 10.14 -1.54
C VAL A 195 -13.96 9.94 -2.89
N SER A 196 -12.82 9.24 -2.95
CA SER A 196 -12.15 9.00 -4.24
C SER A 196 -13.00 8.13 -5.18
N ALA A 197 -13.69 7.12 -4.66
CA ALA A 197 -14.61 6.29 -5.43
C ALA A 197 -15.82 7.09 -5.95
N LEU A 198 -16.46 7.89 -5.10
CA LEU A 198 -17.62 8.72 -5.47
C LEU A 198 -17.25 9.79 -6.50
N VAL A 199 -16.12 10.48 -6.30
CA VAL A 199 -15.63 11.50 -7.24
C VAL A 199 -15.27 10.86 -8.58
N TYR A 200 -14.65 9.68 -8.58
CA TYR A 200 -14.35 8.96 -9.82
C TYR A 200 -15.63 8.57 -10.58
N ILE A 201 -16.65 8.06 -9.88
CA ILE A 201 -17.95 7.72 -10.47
C ILE A 201 -18.66 8.97 -11.01
N ALA A 202 -18.63 10.09 -10.27
CA ALA A 202 -19.22 11.34 -10.71
C ALA A 202 -18.52 11.90 -11.96
N LEU A 203 -17.19 11.96 -11.95
CA LEU A 203 -16.38 12.44 -13.08
C LEU A 203 -16.54 11.57 -14.32
N THR A 204 -16.56 10.24 -14.18
CA THR A 204 -16.77 9.33 -15.31
C THR A 204 -18.20 9.38 -15.86
N ARG A 205 -19.21 9.61 -15.02
CA ARG A 205 -20.60 9.84 -15.48
C ARG A 205 -20.79 11.19 -16.14
N LEU A 206 -20.13 12.24 -15.64
CA LEU A 206 -20.15 13.59 -16.23
C LEU A 206 -19.41 13.61 -17.57
N SER A 207 -18.28 12.90 -17.67
CA SER A 207 -17.53 12.78 -18.92
C SER A 207 -18.27 11.93 -19.96
N LYS A 208 -19.04 10.89 -19.55
CA LYS A 208 -20.01 10.21 -20.44
C LYS A 208 -21.19 11.10 -20.85
N ARG A 209 -21.50 12.16 -20.09
CA ARG A 209 -22.53 13.17 -20.40
C ARG A 209 -21.99 14.34 -21.23
N GLN A 210 -20.70 14.35 -21.57
CA GLN A 210 -20.17 15.22 -22.62
C GLN A 210 -20.24 14.45 -23.94
N PRO A 211 -21.29 14.64 -24.77
CA PRO A 211 -21.20 14.28 -26.17
C PRO A 211 -20.29 15.32 -26.83
N ALA A 212 -18.99 15.07 -26.84
CA ALA A 212 -18.05 15.91 -27.56
C ALA A 212 -16.71 15.18 -27.67
N ALA A 213 -15.99 15.17 -28.78
CA ALA A 213 -16.26 15.73 -30.10
C ALA A 213 -15.06 15.26 -30.95
N ASP A 214 -15.12 14.06 -31.51
CA ASP A 214 -14.23 13.62 -32.59
C ASP A 214 -15.09 13.08 -33.73
N SER A 215 -16.06 13.89 -34.17
CA SER A 215 -16.41 13.95 -35.57
C SER A 215 -15.64 15.13 -36.13
N VAL A 216 -14.55 14.85 -36.87
CA VAL A 216 -14.01 15.60 -38.02
C VAL A 216 -12.48 15.40 -38.12
N ALA A 217 -12.06 15.13 -39.35
CA ALA A 217 -10.71 14.96 -39.92
C ALA A 217 -10.04 13.59 -39.70
N GLU A 218 -9.71 12.78 -40.70
CA GLU A 218 -9.81 12.79 -42.18
C GLU A 218 -9.57 11.32 -42.60
N GLN A 219 -10.42 10.75 -43.45
CA GLN A 219 -10.07 10.26 -44.80
C GLN A 219 -8.85 9.33 -44.88
#